data_AF-A0A1F2XAX5-F1
#
_entry.id   AF-A0A1F2XAX5-F1
#
_cell.length_a   1.000
_cell.length_b   1.000
_cell.length_c   1.000
_cell.angle_alpha   90.00
_cell.angle_beta   90.00
_cell.angle_gamma   90.00
#
_symmetry.space_group_name_H-M   'P 1'
#
loop_
_entity.id
_entity.type
_entity.pdbx_description
1 polymer ?
#
loop_
_entity_poly.entity_id
_entity_poly.type
_entity_poly.pdbx_seq_one_letter_code
_entity_poly.pdbx_strand_id
1 'polypeptide(L)'
;MLLSSATARRLACAGALALLAACGSTPPPTTADYLDEVAGITAALTRNSVAALPQGATPTRLQVDTIQGLRGAALADISALVPTDEIRPEHLALIGALEDLVMAGRAFLDGTAGLDQTEFVTALDVSTEIDALAADVHAACFALEKRSIELGHPVDLAC
;
A
#
# COMPACT_ATOMS: atom_id res chain seq x y z
N MET A 1 23.70 -17.40 -5.24
CA MET A 1 23.41 -16.13 -5.92
C MET A 1 22.62 -15.28 -4.95
N LEU A 2 23.25 -14.23 -4.41
CA LEU A 2 22.58 -13.29 -3.51
C LEU A 2 21.75 -12.35 -4.38
N LEU A 3 20.43 -12.44 -4.27
CA LEU A 3 19.52 -11.45 -4.83
C LEU A 3 19.88 -10.07 -4.28
N SER A 4 19.85 -9.07 -5.15
CA SER A 4 20.17 -7.71 -4.74
C SER A 4 19.23 -7.31 -3.60
N SER A 5 19.78 -6.69 -2.56
CA SER A 5 19.03 -6.12 -1.43
C SER A 5 17.98 -5.08 -1.86
N ALA A 6 17.89 -4.75 -3.14
CA ALA A 6 16.96 -3.81 -3.73
C ALA A 6 15.53 -4.35 -3.78
N THR A 7 15.29 -5.60 -4.21
CA THR A 7 13.91 -6.13 -4.37
C THR A 7 13.19 -6.28 -3.02
N ALA A 8 13.90 -6.81 -2.00
CA ALA A 8 13.38 -6.89 -0.63
C ALA A 8 13.14 -5.52 0.01
N ARG A 9 14.00 -4.53 -0.29
CA ARG A 9 13.77 -3.14 0.12
C ARG A 9 12.64 -2.48 -0.65
N ARG A 10 12.40 -2.77 -1.94
CA ARG A 10 11.30 -2.20 -2.71
C ARG A 10 9.92 -2.64 -2.20
N LEU A 11 9.77 -3.92 -1.87
CA LEU A 11 8.55 -4.44 -1.25
C LEU A 11 8.32 -3.90 0.18
N ALA A 12 9.38 -3.57 0.92
CA ALA A 12 9.31 -3.05 2.28
C ALA A 12 9.27 -1.51 2.39
N CYS A 13 9.89 -0.78 1.46
CA CYS A 13 9.96 0.69 1.45
C CYS A 13 8.71 1.34 0.85
N ALA A 14 7.86 0.59 0.14
CA ALA A 14 6.52 1.05 -0.21
C ALA A 14 5.55 1.12 0.98
N GLY A 15 6.05 0.97 2.21
CA GLY A 15 5.23 1.10 3.39
C GLY A 15 6.04 1.06 4.67
N ALA A 16 6.70 2.16 5.03
CA ALA A 16 7.41 2.26 6.31
C ALA A 16 7.43 3.68 6.92
N LEU A 17 6.41 4.03 7.74
CA LEU A 17 6.52 4.58 9.12
C LEU A 17 5.16 5.04 9.72
N ALA A 18 4.93 4.74 11.02
CA ALA A 18 4.01 5.41 11.98
C ALA A 18 2.55 4.90 12.22
N LEU A 19 2.40 3.98 13.19
CA LEU A 19 1.22 3.68 14.06
C LEU A 19 0.03 4.69 14.06
N LEU A 20 -1.21 4.23 13.86
CA LEU A 20 -2.19 3.85 14.92
C LEU A 20 -3.49 3.30 14.30
N ALA A 21 -4.23 2.51 15.08
CA ALA A 21 -5.43 1.81 14.65
C ALA A 21 -6.69 2.69 14.66
N ALA A 22 -7.54 2.55 13.64
CA ALA A 22 -8.94 2.96 13.70
C ALA A 22 -9.83 1.78 13.26
N CYS A 23 -10.86 1.50 14.05
CA CYS A 23 -11.79 0.40 13.87
C CYS A 23 -13.20 0.94 14.17
N GLY A 24 -14.16 0.71 13.27
CA GLY A 24 -15.59 0.89 13.51
C GLY A 24 -16.15 2.22 13.00
N SER A 25 -16.53 2.25 11.72
CA SER A 25 -16.96 3.42 10.96
C SER A 25 -18.20 4.12 11.53
N THR A 26 -17.96 5.31 12.08
CA THR A 26 -18.87 6.46 12.00
C THR A 26 -18.19 7.41 11.01
N PRO A 27 -18.86 7.98 10.00
CA PRO A 27 -18.18 8.83 9.02
C PRO A 27 -17.41 9.96 9.74
N PRO A 28 -16.13 10.19 9.41
CA PRO A 28 -15.33 11.20 10.08
C PRO A 28 -16.01 12.57 9.91
N PRO A 29 -16.36 13.26 11.01
CA PRO A 29 -17.15 14.49 10.94
C PRO A 29 -16.34 15.69 10.42
N THR A 30 -15.02 15.57 10.34
CA THR A 30 -14.12 16.62 9.89
C THR A 30 -13.04 16.10 8.95
N THR A 31 -12.45 17.01 8.17
CA THR A 31 -11.29 16.71 7.32
C THR A 31 -10.11 16.16 8.12
N ALA A 32 -9.91 16.65 9.36
CA ALA A 32 -8.85 16.17 10.24
C ALA A 32 -9.06 14.71 10.64
N ASP A 33 -10.28 14.36 11.10
CA ASP A 33 -10.60 12.98 11.49
C ASP A 33 -10.46 12.01 10.31
N TYR A 34 -10.86 12.44 9.11
CA TYR A 34 -10.67 11.67 7.89
C TYR A 34 -9.19 11.41 7.59
N LEU A 35 -8.36 12.45 7.66
CA LEU A 35 -6.92 12.35 7.38
C LEU A 35 -6.21 11.45 8.39
N ASP A 36 -6.58 11.55 9.68
CA ASP A 36 -6.06 10.69 10.75
C ASP A 36 -6.43 9.23 10.52
N GLU A 37 -7.65 8.94 10.05
CA GLU A 37 -8.10 7.58 9.77
C GLU A 37 -7.37 6.98 8.56
N VAL A 38 -7.19 7.75 7.47
CA VAL A 38 -6.37 7.31 6.32
C VAL A 38 -4.93 7.04 6.76
N ALA A 39 -4.32 7.94 7.52
CA ALA A 39 -2.96 7.77 8.05
C ALA A 39 -2.84 6.50 8.89
N GLY A 40 -3.83 6.22 9.74
CA GLY A 40 -3.87 5.00 10.54
C GLY A 40 -3.92 3.72 9.69
N ILE A 41 -4.73 3.71 8.63
CA ILE A 41 -4.84 2.57 7.72
C ILE A 41 -3.55 2.37 6.94
N THR A 42 -2.99 3.41 6.33
CA THR A 42 -1.77 3.31 5.53
C THR A 42 -0.58 2.87 6.39
N ALA A 43 -0.46 3.40 7.61
CA ALA A 43 0.52 2.95 8.58
C ALA A 43 0.38 1.49 9.00
N ALA A 44 -0.86 1.00 9.15
CA ALA A 44 -1.12 -0.40 9.47
C ALA A 44 -0.75 -1.32 8.31
N LEU A 45 -1.12 -0.97 7.09
CA LEU A 45 -0.73 -1.68 5.87
C LEU A 45 0.79 -1.82 5.78
N THR A 46 1.49 -0.69 5.92
CA THR A 46 2.93 -0.53 5.99
C THR A 46 3.58 -1.51 6.98
N ARG A 47 3.23 -1.38 8.26
CA ARG A 47 3.78 -2.23 9.33
C ARG A 47 3.51 -3.71 9.08
N ASN A 48 2.29 -4.06 8.68
CA ASN A 48 1.90 -5.45 8.50
C ASN A 48 2.59 -6.06 7.27
N SER A 49 2.81 -5.28 6.20
CA SER A 49 3.53 -5.72 5.01
C SER A 49 5.00 -6.00 5.32
N VAL A 50 5.66 -5.11 6.08
CA VAL A 50 7.04 -5.33 6.54
C VAL A 50 7.14 -6.57 7.44
N ALA A 51 6.17 -6.79 8.32
CA ALA A 51 6.13 -7.96 9.20
C ALA A 51 5.92 -9.28 8.43
N ALA A 52 5.27 -9.24 7.26
CA ALA A 52 5.07 -10.41 6.40
C ALA A 52 6.34 -10.79 5.61
N LEU A 53 7.26 -9.85 5.37
CA LEU A 53 8.49 -10.08 4.61
C LEU A 53 9.56 -10.80 5.44
N PRO A 54 10.31 -11.74 4.85
CA PRO A 54 11.40 -12.39 5.55
C PRO A 54 12.61 -11.44 5.67
N GLN A 55 13.22 -11.38 6.85
CA GLN A 55 14.42 -10.56 7.08
C GLN A 55 15.63 -11.22 6.41
N GLY A 56 16.24 -10.51 5.44
CA GLY A 56 17.46 -10.94 4.77
C GLY A 56 17.31 -12.12 3.81
N ALA A 57 16.09 -12.48 3.41
CA ALA A 57 15.81 -13.54 2.44
C ALA A 57 14.80 -13.08 1.38
N THR A 58 14.68 -13.88 0.33
CA THR A 58 13.71 -13.64 -0.75
C THR A 58 12.30 -14.00 -0.29
N PRO A 59 11.27 -13.20 -0.61
CA PRO A 59 9.91 -13.53 -0.26
C PRO A 59 9.42 -14.79 -0.99
N THR A 60 8.68 -15.62 -0.25
CA THR A 60 7.92 -16.73 -0.81
C THR A 60 6.64 -16.23 -1.47
N ARG A 61 6.06 -17.04 -2.36
CA ARG A 61 4.74 -16.76 -2.94
C ARG A 61 3.68 -16.48 -1.86
N LEU A 62 3.67 -17.26 -0.78
CA LEU A 62 2.73 -17.08 0.34
C LEU A 62 2.87 -15.70 1.02
N GLN A 63 4.10 -15.21 1.15
CA GLN A 63 4.34 -13.89 1.74
C GLN A 63 3.91 -12.76 0.80
N VAL A 64 4.15 -12.90 -0.51
CA VAL A 64 3.64 -11.94 -1.50
C VAL A 64 2.10 -11.93 -1.53
N ASP A 65 1.48 -13.11 -1.48
CA ASP A 65 0.02 -13.26 -1.37
C ASP A 65 -0.54 -12.62 -0.09
N THR A 66 0.14 -12.82 1.05
CA THR A 66 -0.22 -12.16 2.31
C THR A 66 -0.20 -10.63 2.17
N ILE A 67 0.83 -10.07 1.54
CA ILE A 67 0.94 -8.62 1.31
C ILE A 67 -0.18 -8.12 0.39
N GLN A 68 -0.53 -8.88 -0.66
CA GLN A 68 -1.66 -8.52 -1.53
C GLN A 68 -3.00 -8.58 -0.79
N GLY A 69 -3.18 -9.53 0.13
CA GLY A 69 -4.31 -9.56 1.04
C GLY A 69 -4.41 -8.31 1.91
N LEU A 70 -3.28 -7.87 2.49
CA LEU A 70 -3.22 -6.64 3.29
C LEU A 70 -3.55 -5.39 2.47
N ARG A 71 -3.02 -5.27 1.25
CA ARG A 71 -3.34 -4.15 0.34
C ARG A 71 -4.82 -4.11 -0.02
N GLY A 72 -5.42 -5.28 -0.29
CA GLY A 72 -6.85 -5.38 -0.55
C GLY A 72 -7.72 -4.98 0.66
N ALA A 73 -7.30 -5.31 1.87
CA ALA A 73 -7.98 -4.88 3.09
C ALA A 73 -7.88 -3.36 3.29
N ALA A 74 -6.68 -2.80 3.16
CA ALA A 74 -6.47 -1.35 3.26
C ALA A 74 -7.26 -0.56 2.21
N LEU A 75 -7.32 -1.06 0.97
CA LEU A 75 -8.17 -0.49 -0.08
C LEU A 75 -9.64 -0.48 0.33
N ALA A 76 -10.15 -1.60 0.86
CA ALA A 76 -11.54 -1.68 1.31
C ALA A 76 -11.83 -0.71 2.46
N ASP A 77 -10.92 -0.61 3.43
CA ASP A 77 -11.05 0.30 4.57
C ASP A 77 -11.03 1.77 4.13
N ILE A 78 -10.08 2.17 3.27
CA ILE A 78 -10.01 3.53 2.73
C ILE A 78 -11.25 3.84 1.88
N SER A 79 -11.70 2.90 1.04
CA SER A 79 -12.89 3.08 0.19
C SER A 79 -14.19 3.22 0.99
N ALA A 80 -14.22 2.75 2.24
CA ALA A 80 -15.36 2.91 3.13
C ALA A 80 -15.40 4.29 3.80
N LEU A 81 -14.31 5.06 3.75
CA LEU A 81 -14.26 6.42 4.28
C LEU A 81 -15.01 7.39 3.38
N VAL A 82 -15.63 8.39 3.99
CA VAL A 82 -16.29 9.48 3.26
C VAL A 82 -15.41 10.72 3.36
N PRO A 83 -14.72 11.12 2.28
CA PRO A 83 -13.91 12.33 2.31
C PRO A 83 -14.81 13.57 2.31
N THR A 84 -14.29 14.65 2.91
CA THR A 84 -14.82 16.01 2.72
C THR A 84 -14.55 16.49 1.29
N ASP A 85 -15.22 17.55 0.86
CA ASP A 85 -15.08 18.02 -0.53
C ASP A 85 -13.68 18.55 -0.83
N GLU A 86 -12.98 19.06 0.18
CA GLU A 86 -11.63 19.62 0.08
C GLU A 86 -10.54 18.57 -0.20
N ILE A 87 -10.83 17.29 0.07
CA ILE A 87 -9.89 16.16 -0.02
C ILE A 87 -10.39 15.03 -0.93
N ARG A 88 -11.64 15.12 -1.42
CA ARG A 88 -12.27 14.13 -2.29
C ARG A 88 -11.45 13.80 -3.55
N PRO A 89 -10.84 14.75 -4.27
CA PRO A 89 -10.03 14.42 -5.44
C PRO A 89 -8.82 13.53 -5.10
N GLU A 90 -8.09 13.86 -4.04
CA GLU A 90 -6.91 13.10 -3.59
C GLU A 90 -7.30 11.71 -3.06
N HIS A 91 -8.43 11.62 -2.34
CA HIS A 91 -9.01 10.35 -1.93
C HIS A 91 -9.31 9.42 -3.11
N LEU A 92 -10.00 9.93 -4.13
CA LEU A 92 -10.35 9.14 -5.31
C LEU A 92 -9.11 8.72 -6.11
N ALA A 93 -8.10 9.59 -6.20
CA ALA A 93 -6.83 9.25 -6.82
C ALA A 93 -6.09 8.13 -6.07
N LEU A 94 -6.08 8.19 -4.73
CA LEU A 94 -5.49 7.15 -3.88
C LEU A 94 -6.20 5.80 -4.04
N ILE A 95 -7.54 5.80 -4.04
CA ILE A 95 -8.33 4.58 -4.28
C ILE A 95 -8.01 3.98 -5.64
N GLY A 96 -8.03 4.79 -6.70
CA GLY A 96 -7.74 4.29 -8.05
C GLY A 96 -6.35 3.67 -8.17
N ALA A 97 -5.32 4.33 -7.63
CA ALA A 97 -3.97 3.80 -7.64
C ALA A 97 -3.84 2.50 -6.83
N LEU A 98 -4.51 2.40 -5.68
CA LEU A 98 -4.53 1.18 -4.86
C LEU A 98 -5.29 0.04 -5.54
N GLU A 99 -6.42 0.32 -6.19
CA GLU A 99 -7.20 -0.63 -6.98
C GLU A 99 -6.34 -1.24 -8.08
N ASP A 100 -5.66 -0.40 -8.87
CA ASP A 100 -4.79 -0.84 -9.96
C ASP A 100 -3.64 -1.72 -9.42
N LEU A 101 -2.98 -1.30 -8.34
CA LEU A 101 -1.91 -2.08 -7.71
C LEU A 101 -2.39 -3.44 -7.18
N VAL A 102 -3.56 -3.48 -6.52
CA VAL A 102 -4.15 -4.72 -5.99
C VAL A 102 -4.54 -5.65 -7.13
N MET A 103 -5.15 -5.12 -8.20
CA MET A 103 -5.54 -5.90 -9.38
C MET A 103 -4.31 -6.49 -10.09
N ALA A 104 -3.30 -5.67 -10.38
CA ALA A 104 -2.06 -6.14 -11.01
C ALA A 104 -1.33 -7.15 -10.12
N GLY A 105 -1.32 -6.92 -8.81
CA GLY A 105 -0.76 -7.85 -7.82
C GLY A 105 -1.43 -9.22 -7.83
N ARG A 106 -2.77 -9.25 -7.88
CA ARG A 106 -3.54 -10.50 -8.00
C ARG A 106 -3.31 -11.18 -9.34
N ALA A 107 -3.33 -10.43 -10.44
CA ALA A 107 -3.07 -10.96 -11.78
C ALA A 107 -1.67 -11.58 -11.89
N PHE A 108 -0.65 -10.95 -11.28
CA PHE A 108 0.70 -11.50 -11.18
C PHE A 108 0.71 -12.82 -10.39
N LEU A 109 0.05 -12.89 -9.24
CA LEU A 109 -0.04 -14.13 -8.46
C LEU A 109 -0.73 -15.23 -9.25
N ASP A 110 -1.85 -14.94 -9.90
CA ASP A 110 -2.57 -15.92 -10.74
C ASP A 110 -1.70 -16.41 -11.90
N GLY A 111 -1.04 -15.49 -12.61
CA GLY A 111 -0.15 -15.81 -13.74
C GLY A 111 1.10 -16.62 -13.35
N THR A 112 1.47 -16.62 -12.07
CA THR A 112 2.65 -17.33 -11.54
C THR A 112 2.30 -18.59 -10.73
N ALA A 113 1.03 -19.02 -10.72
CA ALA A 113 0.55 -20.11 -9.85
C ALA A 113 1.24 -21.47 -10.07
N GLY A 114 1.70 -21.75 -11.29
CA GLY A 114 2.38 -22.99 -11.64
C GLY A 114 3.90 -22.93 -11.54
N LEU A 115 4.49 -21.78 -11.22
CA LEU A 115 5.94 -21.60 -11.16
C LEU A 115 6.52 -22.20 -9.88
N ASP A 116 7.73 -22.74 -9.99
CA ASP A 116 8.50 -23.07 -8.78
C ASP A 116 9.02 -21.80 -8.08
N GLN A 117 9.61 -21.94 -6.88
CA GLN A 117 10.08 -20.79 -6.11
C GLN A 117 11.18 -19.99 -6.83
N THR A 118 12.03 -20.63 -7.63
CA THR A 118 13.11 -19.95 -8.37
C THR A 118 12.53 -19.16 -9.54
N GLU A 119 11.61 -19.75 -10.28
CA GLU A 119 10.90 -19.12 -11.39
C GLU A 119 10.00 -17.97 -10.89
N PHE A 120 9.30 -18.16 -9.78
CA PHE A 120 8.48 -17.12 -9.14
C PHE A 120 9.33 -15.90 -8.77
N VAL A 121 10.49 -16.11 -8.14
CA VAL A 121 11.40 -15.02 -7.76
C VAL A 121 11.94 -14.31 -9.00
N THR A 122 12.28 -15.07 -10.04
CA THR A 122 12.73 -14.50 -11.30
C THR A 122 11.65 -13.62 -11.93
N ALA A 123 10.39 -14.09 -11.93
CA ALA A 123 9.24 -13.33 -12.40
C ALA A 123 9.01 -12.06 -11.55
N LEU A 124 9.18 -12.15 -10.23
CA LEU A 124 9.05 -11.01 -9.32
C LEU A 124 10.13 -9.95 -9.58
N ASP A 125 11.38 -10.35 -9.78
CA ASP A 125 12.51 -9.43 -10.01
C ASP A 125 12.41 -8.65 -11.33
N VAL A 126 11.80 -9.26 -12.36
CA VAL A 126 11.66 -8.63 -13.68
C VAL A 126 10.32 -7.92 -13.86
N SER A 127 9.43 -7.99 -12.87
CA SER A 127 8.12 -7.33 -12.93
C SER A 127 8.28 -5.82 -12.74
N THR A 128 8.13 -5.07 -13.83
CA THR A 128 8.19 -3.59 -13.81
C THR A 128 6.83 -2.95 -13.58
N GLU A 129 5.74 -3.68 -13.84
CA GLU A 129 4.37 -3.18 -13.72
C GLU A 129 4.01 -2.88 -12.26
N ILE A 130 4.30 -3.83 -11.36
CA ILE A 130 4.07 -3.66 -9.92
C ILE A 130 4.89 -2.49 -9.37
N ASP A 131 6.13 -2.32 -9.85
CA ASP A 131 7.00 -1.20 -9.46
C ASP A 131 6.45 0.15 -9.93
N ALA A 132 5.94 0.24 -11.16
CA ALA A 132 5.32 1.46 -11.68
C ALA A 132 4.04 1.83 -10.90
N LEU A 133 3.16 0.86 -10.66
CA LEU A 133 1.92 1.08 -9.90
C LEU A 133 2.18 1.42 -8.43
N ALA A 134 3.23 0.86 -7.83
CA ALA A 134 3.66 1.26 -6.49
C ALA A 134 4.12 2.74 -6.46
N ALA A 135 4.77 3.22 -7.52
CA ALA A 135 5.12 4.63 -7.64
C ALA A 135 3.89 5.53 -7.82
N ASP A 136 2.86 5.07 -8.52
CA ASP A 136 1.59 5.80 -8.66
C ASP A 136 0.86 5.91 -7.32
N VAL A 137 0.83 4.82 -6.52
CA VAL A 137 0.29 4.85 -5.14
C VAL A 137 1.08 5.84 -4.27
N HIS A 138 2.41 5.79 -4.32
CA HIS A 138 3.25 6.74 -3.58
C HIS A 138 2.98 8.19 -3.99
N ALA A 139 2.84 8.46 -5.29
CA ALA A 139 2.50 9.80 -5.78
C ALA A 139 1.11 10.26 -5.31
N ALA A 140 0.11 9.38 -5.30
CA ALA A 140 -1.24 9.68 -4.81
C ALA A 140 -1.25 9.96 -3.30
N CYS A 141 -0.51 9.17 -2.52
CA CYS A 141 -0.30 9.45 -1.10
C CYS A 141 0.36 10.80 -0.86
N PHE A 142 1.44 11.10 -1.57
CA PHE A 142 2.16 12.36 -1.38
C PHE A 142 1.29 13.58 -1.75
N ALA A 143 0.43 13.44 -2.77
CA ALA A 143 -0.56 14.46 -3.09
C ALA A 143 -1.53 14.68 -1.91
N LEU A 144 -2.00 13.61 -1.27
CA LEU A 144 -2.86 13.66 -0.10
C LEU A 144 -2.16 14.29 1.12
N GLU A 145 -0.91 13.91 1.41
CA GLU A 145 -0.08 14.52 2.46
C GLU A 145 0.12 16.01 2.22
N LYS A 146 0.49 16.39 0.99
CA LYS A 146 0.66 17.80 0.63
C LYS A 146 -0.64 18.57 0.85
N ARG A 147 -1.77 18.00 0.44
CA ARG A 147 -3.08 18.61 0.62
C ARG A 147 -3.45 18.75 2.10
N SER A 148 -3.10 17.76 2.92
CA SER A 148 -3.29 17.79 4.38
C SER A 148 -2.57 18.99 5.02
N ILE A 149 -1.33 19.26 4.59
CA ILE A 149 -0.52 20.40 5.03
C ILE A 149 -1.17 21.72 4.60
N GLU A 150 -1.61 21.83 3.33
CA GLU A 150 -2.28 23.02 2.81
C GLU A 150 -3.57 23.36 3.56
N LEU A 151 -4.28 22.35 4.05
CA LEU A 151 -5.52 22.49 4.82
C LEU A 151 -5.26 22.72 6.33
N GLY A 152 -4.01 22.71 6.79
CA GLY A 152 -3.66 22.91 8.20
C GLY A 152 -3.85 21.68 9.08
N HIS A 153 -3.96 20.49 8.49
CA HIS A 153 -4.14 19.20 9.15
C HIS A 153 -3.04 18.22 8.73
N PRO A 154 -1.76 18.51 9.02
CA PRO A 154 -0.65 17.69 8.53
C PRO A 154 -0.72 16.27 9.10
N VAL A 155 -0.67 15.28 8.22
CA VAL A 155 -0.54 13.85 8.56
C VAL A 155 0.66 13.22 7.88
N ASP A 156 1.17 12.14 8.47
CA ASP A 156 2.18 11.26 7.86
C ASP A 156 1.45 9.99 7.40
N LEU A 157 1.36 9.78 6.09
CA LEU A 157 0.65 8.65 5.52
C LEU A 157 1.54 7.42 5.38
N ALA A 158 2.79 7.44 5.82
CA ALA A 158 3.65 6.25 5.80
C ALA A 158 3.90 5.68 4.39
N CYS A 159 3.67 6.47 3.34
CA CYS A 159 3.84 6.09 1.94
C CYS A 159 5.25 6.45 1.46
#